data_AF-A0AAU6JKD4-F1
#
_entry.id   AF-A0AAU6JKD4-F1
#
_cell.length_a   1.000
_cell.length_b   1.000
_cell.length_c   1.000
_cell.angle_alpha   90.00
_cell.angle_beta   90.00
_cell.angle_gamma   90.00
#
_symmetry.space_group_name_H-M   'P 1'
#
loop_
_entity.id
_entity.type
_entity.pdbx_description
1 polymer ?
#
loop_
_entity_poly.entity_id
_entity_poly.type
_entity_poly.pdbx_seq_one_letter_code
_entity_poly.pdbx_strand_id
1 'polypeptide(L)'
;MADACEKTELDIYAERAHLLAVMVALFGGALSYTDPQTPDWPVLYVESPTGQLSWHIHPDDVWLFPNVPVVDNYPWDKHTTRVKYKRVRNLVAQLPKLTYAKPEYGNP
;
A
#
# COMPACT_ATOMS: atom_id res chain seq x y z
N MET A 1 -20.83 30.21 -0.14
CA MET A 1 -19.63 29.37 -0.41
C MET A 1 -19.98 27.99 0.09
N ALA A 2 -20.05 27.02 -0.81
CA ALA A 2 -20.60 25.70 -0.53
C ALA A 2 -19.74 24.98 0.52
N ASP A 3 -20.45 24.43 1.49
CA ASP A 3 -20.03 23.48 2.49
C ASP A 3 -19.33 22.30 1.79
N ALA A 4 -18.05 22.09 2.07
CA ALA A 4 -17.35 20.92 1.57
C ALA A 4 -17.90 19.73 2.35
N CYS A 5 -18.77 18.96 1.69
CA CYS A 5 -19.31 17.70 2.18
C CYS A 5 -18.19 16.87 2.81
N GLU A 6 -18.14 16.86 4.14
CA GLU A 6 -17.29 15.97 4.92
C GLU A 6 -17.79 14.56 4.60
N LYS A 7 -17.07 13.84 3.73
CA LYS A 7 -17.34 12.43 3.49
C LYS A 7 -17.14 11.72 4.83
N THR A 8 -18.24 11.34 5.47
CA THR A 8 -18.23 10.65 6.76
C THR A 8 -17.61 9.25 6.69
N GLU A 9 -17.44 8.70 5.47
CA GLU A 9 -16.86 7.38 5.23
C GLU A 9 -15.76 7.48 4.17
N LEU A 10 -14.63 6.79 4.43
CA LEU A 10 -13.59 6.59 3.44
C LEU A 10 -14.09 5.62 2.38
N ASP A 11 -13.73 5.84 1.11
CA ASP A 11 -14.00 4.82 0.10
C ASP A 11 -13.02 3.64 0.19
N ILE A 12 -13.34 2.57 -0.55
CA ILE A 12 -12.54 1.34 -0.54
C ILE A 12 -11.10 1.53 -1.03
N TYR A 13 -10.81 2.57 -1.82
CA TYR A 13 -9.46 2.87 -2.27
C TYR A 13 -8.67 3.56 -1.16
N ALA A 14 -9.28 4.53 -0.48
CA ALA A 14 -8.70 5.24 0.64
C ALA A 14 -8.42 4.28 1.81
N GLU A 15 -9.38 3.42 2.19
CA GLU A 15 -9.17 2.40 3.24
C GLU A 15 -8.00 1.47 2.91
N ARG A 16 -7.91 1.01 1.66
CA ARG A 16 -6.81 0.17 1.19
C ARG A 16 -5.47 0.93 1.22
N ALA A 17 -5.46 2.19 0.83
CA ALA A 17 -4.25 3.01 0.77
C ALA A 17 -3.60 3.18 2.15
N HIS A 18 -4.40 3.33 3.21
CA HIS A 18 -3.89 3.37 4.59
C HIS A 18 -3.12 2.09 4.98
N LEU A 19 -3.65 0.91 4.61
CA LEU A 19 -2.96 -0.36 4.87
C LEU A 19 -1.67 -0.49 4.05
N LEU A 20 -1.68 -0.01 2.81
CA LEU A 20 -0.50 0.00 1.95
C LEU A 20 0.57 0.97 2.46
N ALA A 21 0.19 2.10 3.07
CA ALA A 21 1.12 3.05 3.67
C ALA A 21 1.92 2.40 4.82
N VAL A 22 1.25 1.61 5.66
CA VAL A 22 1.94 0.79 6.68
C VAL A 22 2.87 -0.23 6.03
N MET A 23 2.42 -0.90 4.97
CA MET A 23 3.19 -1.93 4.30
C MET A 23 4.50 -1.39 3.70
N VAL A 24 4.45 -0.27 2.99
CA VAL A 24 5.65 0.36 2.42
C VAL A 24 6.55 0.97 3.51
N ALA A 25 5.99 1.45 4.63
CA ALA A 25 6.79 1.91 5.76
C ALA A 25 7.61 0.75 6.39
N LEU A 26 7.08 -0.47 6.38
CA LEU A 26 7.78 -1.65 6.92
C LEU A 26 8.86 -2.21 5.99
N PHE A 27 8.61 -2.23 4.68
CA PHE A 27 9.47 -2.93 3.72
C PHE A 27 10.25 -2.02 2.78
N GLY A 28 9.92 -0.73 2.73
CA GLY A 28 10.46 0.20 1.74
C GLY A 28 9.84 0.01 0.35
N GLY A 29 10.09 0.99 -0.50
CA GLY A 29 9.48 1.07 -1.82
C GLY A 29 9.53 2.47 -2.40
N ALA A 30 8.78 2.68 -3.48
CA ALA A 30 8.66 3.97 -4.15
C ALA A 30 7.30 4.10 -4.85
N LEU A 31 6.91 5.34 -5.14
CA LEU A 31 5.80 5.67 -6.03
C LEU A 31 6.36 6.04 -7.41
N SER A 32 5.68 5.62 -8.48
CA SER A 32 6.07 6.01 -9.84
C SER A 32 4.88 6.02 -10.79
N TYR A 33 4.85 6.98 -11.71
CA TYR A 33 3.78 7.16 -12.72
C TYR A 33 4.14 6.39 -14.00
N THR A 34 4.24 5.07 -13.88
CA THR A 34 4.80 4.19 -14.92
C THR A 34 3.76 3.52 -15.83
N ASP A 35 2.48 3.53 -15.47
CA ASP A 35 1.42 2.93 -16.28
C ASP A 35 0.80 3.95 -17.26
N PRO A 36 1.07 3.85 -18.57
CA PRO A 36 0.49 4.78 -19.55
C PRO A 36 -1.02 4.61 -19.73
N GLN A 37 -1.61 3.50 -19.27
CA GLN A 37 -3.08 3.31 -19.30
C GLN A 37 -3.78 4.11 -18.20
N THR A 38 -3.08 4.40 -17.11
CA THR A 38 -3.60 5.15 -15.96
C THR A 38 -2.59 6.21 -15.50
N PRO A 39 -2.27 7.20 -16.36
CA PRO A 39 -1.13 8.09 -16.17
C PRO A 39 -1.24 8.99 -14.94
N ASP A 40 -2.46 9.25 -14.44
CA ASP A 40 -2.68 10.05 -13.24
C ASP A 40 -2.56 9.23 -11.94
N TRP A 41 -2.55 7.89 -12.04
CA TRP A 41 -2.56 6.99 -10.90
C TRP A 41 -1.15 6.44 -10.67
N PRO A 42 -0.41 6.91 -9.65
CA PRO A 42 0.91 6.38 -9.39
C PRO A 42 0.82 4.92 -8.93
N VAL A 43 1.79 4.13 -9.36
CA VAL A 43 1.99 2.76 -8.89
C VAL A 43 2.88 2.81 -7.64
N LEU A 44 2.36 2.33 -6.52
CA LEU A 44 3.16 2.03 -5.34
C LEU A 44 3.85 0.69 -5.55
N TYR A 45 5.17 0.68 -5.49
CA TYR A 45 5.99 -0.52 -5.45
C TYR A 45 6.48 -0.76 -4.04
N VAL A 46 6.38 -2.01 -3.57
CA VAL A 46 6.85 -2.44 -2.26
C VAL A 46 7.80 -3.62 -2.42
N GLU A 47 9.02 -3.50 -1.88
CA GLU A 47 10.04 -4.54 -1.96
C GLU A 47 9.96 -5.45 -0.73
N SER A 48 9.08 -6.46 -0.80
CA SER A 48 8.88 -7.39 0.30
C SER A 48 9.88 -8.56 0.27
N PRO A 49 10.12 -9.25 1.42
CA PRO A 49 10.89 -10.50 1.46
C PRO A 49 10.38 -11.60 0.51
N THR A 50 9.13 -11.52 0.06
CA THR A 50 8.53 -12.49 -0.86
C THR A 50 8.54 -12.03 -2.32
N GLY A 51 9.24 -10.94 -2.61
CA GLY A 51 9.33 -10.28 -3.92
C GLY A 51 8.49 -9.01 -4.00
N GLN A 52 8.61 -8.31 -5.13
CA GLN A 52 7.95 -7.03 -5.39
C GLN A 52 6.42 -7.17 -5.39
N LEU A 53 5.76 -6.17 -4.82
CA LEU A 53 4.30 -6.03 -4.83
C LEU A 53 3.95 -4.66 -5.39
N SER A 54 2.83 -4.55 -6.12
CA SER A 54 2.39 -3.25 -6.60
C SER A 54 0.87 -3.04 -6.64
N TRP A 55 0.48 -1.78 -6.45
CA TRP A 55 -0.89 -1.31 -6.54
C TRP A 55 -0.92 0.11 -7.09
N HIS A 56 -1.93 0.41 -7.92
CA HIS A 56 -2.27 1.80 -8.23
C HIS A 56 -2.89 2.46 -6.99
N ILE A 57 -2.43 3.69 -6.73
CA ILE A 57 -2.94 4.56 -5.68
C ILE A 57 -3.81 5.63 -6.32
N HIS A 58 -4.96 5.91 -5.70
CA HIS A 58 -5.81 6.99 -6.18
C HIS A 58 -5.09 8.34 -5.98
N PRO A 59 -5.16 9.29 -6.92
CA PRO A 59 -4.48 10.58 -6.80
C PRO A 59 -4.77 11.32 -5.48
N ASP A 60 -6.04 11.28 -5.04
CA ASP A 60 -6.49 11.90 -3.80
C ASP A 60 -5.94 11.23 -2.51
N ASP A 61 -5.30 10.06 -2.62
CA ASP A 61 -4.75 9.29 -1.49
C ASP A 61 -3.22 9.35 -1.41
N VAL A 62 -2.55 10.01 -2.36
CA VAL A 62 -1.07 10.06 -2.42
C VAL A 62 -0.47 10.70 -1.17
N TRP A 63 -1.19 11.61 -0.52
CA TRP A 63 -0.78 12.27 0.72
C TRP A 63 -0.55 11.30 1.90
N LEU A 64 -1.10 10.07 1.83
CA LEU A 64 -0.88 9.02 2.83
C LEU A 64 0.55 8.45 2.83
N PHE A 65 1.37 8.80 1.83
CA PHE A 65 2.71 8.27 1.63
C PHE A 65 3.81 9.35 1.77
N PRO A 66 3.81 10.16 2.86
CA PRO A 66 4.62 11.38 2.93
C PRO A 66 6.14 11.15 2.87
N ASN A 67 6.60 9.94 3.23
CA ASN A 67 8.02 9.59 3.28
C ASN A 67 8.42 8.59 2.18
N VAL A 68 7.54 8.29 1.23
CA VAL A 68 7.84 7.38 0.12
C VAL A 68 8.40 8.20 -1.04
N PRO A 69 9.59 7.88 -1.56
CA PRO A 69 10.15 8.61 -2.69
C PRO A 69 9.26 8.44 -3.92
N VAL A 70 9.01 9.55 -4.61
CA VAL A 70 8.40 9.55 -5.95
C VAL A 70 9.54 9.60 -6.98
N VAL A 71 9.53 8.66 -7.92
CA VAL A 71 10.57 8.54 -8.95
C VAL A 71 9.96 8.46 -10.34
N ASP A 72 10.68 8.94 -11.34
CA ASP A 72 10.21 8.96 -12.74
C ASP A 72 10.01 7.56 -13.32
N ASN A 73 10.82 6.60 -12.85
CA ASN A 73 10.71 5.21 -13.27
C ASN A 73 11.08 4.27 -12.12
N TYR A 74 10.37 3.17 -12.01
CA TYR A 74 10.67 2.10 -11.07
C TYR A 74 10.58 0.73 -11.77
N PRO A 75 11.58 -0.15 -11.61
CA PRO A 75 11.64 -1.41 -12.35
C PRO A 75 10.55 -2.38 -11.88
N TRP A 76 9.51 -2.54 -12.69
CA TRP A 76 8.48 -3.55 -12.45
C TRP A 76 8.96 -4.95 -12.87
N ASP A 77 8.81 -5.93 -11.98
CA ASP A 77 9.23 -7.32 -12.22
C ASP A 77 8.25 -8.15 -13.07
N LYS A 78 7.24 -7.51 -13.69
CA LYS A 78 6.23 -8.12 -14.56
C LYS A 78 5.32 -9.14 -13.87
N HIS A 79 5.19 -9.09 -12.54
CA HIS A 79 4.31 -10.00 -11.82
C HIS A 79 2.84 -9.83 -12.22
N THR A 80 2.12 -10.94 -12.34
CA THR A 80 0.66 -10.90 -12.49
C THR A 80 -0.02 -10.66 -11.14
N THR A 81 -1.29 -10.25 -11.16
CA THR A 81 -2.14 -10.18 -9.96
C THR A 81 -2.13 -11.48 -9.15
N ARG A 82 -2.16 -12.64 -9.83
CA ARG A 82 -2.10 -13.97 -9.18
C ARG A 82 -0.78 -14.17 -8.45
N VAL A 83 0.34 -13.77 -9.05
CA VAL A 83 1.67 -13.85 -8.43
C VAL A 83 1.76 -12.91 -7.24
N LYS A 84 1.32 -11.65 -7.37
CA LYS A 84 1.26 -10.68 -6.26
C LYS A 84 0.54 -11.26 -5.03
N TYR A 85 -0.67 -11.78 -5.19
CA TYR A 85 -1.42 -12.30 -4.04
C TYR A 85 -0.87 -13.63 -3.50
N LYS A 86 -0.15 -14.43 -4.31
CA LYS A 86 0.63 -15.55 -3.78
C LYS A 86 1.75 -15.03 -2.87
N ARG A 87 2.47 -13.98 -3.26
CA ARG A 87 3.51 -13.34 -2.45
C ARG A 87 2.94 -12.76 -1.15
N VAL A 88 1.82 -12.04 -1.21
CA VAL A 88 1.12 -11.54 -0.01
C VAL A 88 0.80 -12.66 0.98
N ARG A 89 0.24 -13.79 0.50
CA ARG A 89 -0.05 -14.94 1.38
C ARG A 89 1.22 -15.54 1.98
N ASN A 90 2.28 -15.67 1.19
CA ASN A 90 3.57 -16.14 1.69
C ASN A 90 4.15 -15.19 2.74
N LEU A 91 4.01 -13.87 2.54
CA LEU A 91 4.48 -12.86 3.46
C LEU A 91 3.74 -12.96 4.79
N VAL A 92 2.42 -13.10 4.78
CA VAL A 92 1.61 -13.33 6.00
C VAL A 92 2.08 -14.58 6.77
N ALA A 93 2.44 -15.65 6.07
CA ALA A 93 2.92 -16.88 6.71
C ALA A 93 4.35 -16.75 7.29
N GLN A 94 5.14 -15.82 6.78
CA GLN A 94 6.55 -15.64 7.15
C GLN A 94 6.78 -14.52 8.15
N LEU A 95 5.93 -13.49 8.18
CA LEU A 95 6.13 -12.36 9.07
C LEU A 95 5.97 -12.80 10.52
N PRO A 96 6.97 -12.51 11.38
CA PRO A 96 6.79 -12.71 12.79
C PRO A 96 5.65 -11.80 13.26
N LYS A 97 4.86 -12.26 14.23
CA LYS A 97 3.92 -11.38 14.90
C LYS A 97 4.74 -10.28 15.57
N LEU A 98 4.57 -9.04 15.12
CA LEU A 98 5.03 -7.85 15.84
C LEU A 98 4.13 -7.70 17.06
N THR A 99 4.35 -8.55 18.07
CA THR A 99 3.61 -8.46 19.33
C THR A 99 4.19 -7.31 20.13
N TYR A 100 3.46 -6.21 20.19
CA TYR A 100 3.49 -5.39 21.39
C TYR A 100 2.97 -6.23 22.56
N ALA A 101 3.49 -6.03 23.76
CA ALA A 101 2.98 -6.70 24.96
C ALA A 101 1.45 -6.56 24.95
N LYS A 102 0.76 -7.70 24.90
CA LYS A 102 -0.70 -7.76 24.84
C LYS A 102 -1.21 -6.94 26.03
N PRO A 103 -1.94 -5.82 25.86
CA PRO A 103 -2.77 -5.33 26.95
C PRO A 103 -3.67 -6.52 27.29
N GLU A 104 -3.71 -6.90 28.55
CA GLU A 104 -4.49 -8.03 29.03
C GLU A 104 -5.91 -7.91 28.48
N TYR A 105 -6.20 -8.58 27.36
CA TYR A 105 -7.55 -8.70 26.86
C TYR A 105 -8.23 -9.52 27.95
N GLY A 106 -9.05 -8.83 28.74
CA GLY A 106 -9.87 -9.43 29.77
C GLY A 106 -10.48 -10.72 29.24
N ASN A 107 -10.44 -11.72 30.11
CA ASN A 107 -10.95 -13.07 29.88
C ASN A 107 -12.31 -13.02 29.14
N PRO A 108 -12.57 -13.93 28.18
CA PRO A 108 -13.85 -13.98 27.46
C PRO A 108 -15.06 -14.09 28.38
#